data_AF-A0A914P4Q4-F1
#
_entry.id   AF-A0A914P4Q4-F1
#
_cell.length_a   1.000
_cell.length_b   1.000
_cell.length_c   1.000
_cell.angle_alpha   90.00
_cell.angle_beta   90.00
_cell.angle_gamma   90.00
#
_symmetry.space_group_name_H-M   'P 1'
#
loop_
_entity.id
_entity.type
_entity.pdbx_description
1 polymer ?
#
loop_
_entity_poly.entity_id
_entity_poly.type
_entity_poly.pdbx_seq_one_letter_code
_entity_poly.pdbx_strand_id
1 'polypeptide(L)'
;MSAPNRNAQALAAANHALQLHPTSLRFLYWKAIALCLQEDDSGCIEALDAFLAIAPNDHNKVPSCHYRKAMHYGSRTNDALFVQAFEAAVESEQYQLPCFLPYQFPDKEFIRTCYNIAKRKLESADSFN
;
A
#
# COMPACT_ATOMS: atom_id res chain seq x y z
N MET A 1 30.81 5.79 -13.91
CA MET A 1 29.54 5.04 -14.08
C MET A 1 28.78 5.10 -12.76
N SER A 2 27.61 5.76 -12.73
CA SER A 2 26.74 5.72 -11.53
C SER A 2 26.14 4.32 -11.40
N ALA A 3 26.06 3.79 -10.19
CA ALA A 3 25.42 2.49 -9.94
C ALA A 3 23.96 2.53 -10.46
N PRO A 4 23.48 1.47 -11.13
CA PRO A 4 22.10 1.43 -11.59
C PRO A 4 21.13 1.59 -10.40
N ASN A 5 20.07 2.36 -10.62
CA ASN A 5 19.00 2.56 -9.64
C ASN A 5 18.45 1.17 -9.23
N ARG A 6 18.73 0.75 -7.99
CA ARG A 6 18.36 -0.58 -7.47
C ARG A 6 16.85 -0.83 -7.58
N ASN A 7 16.03 0.20 -7.47
CA ASN A 7 14.58 0.09 -7.61
C ASN A 7 14.17 -0.20 -9.06
N ALA A 8 14.87 0.39 -10.04
CA ALA A 8 14.64 0.11 -11.45
C ALA A 8 15.03 -1.33 -11.83
N GLN A 9 16.12 -1.85 -11.25
CA GLN A 9 16.50 -3.26 -11.41
C GLN A 9 15.48 -4.21 -10.77
N ALA A 10 15.00 -3.88 -9.56
CA ALA A 10 13.96 -4.64 -8.89
C ALA A 10 12.66 -4.68 -9.70
N LEU A 11 12.25 -3.54 -10.26
CA LEU A 11 11.07 -3.45 -11.14
C LEU A 11 11.25 -4.30 -12.40
N ALA A 12 12.40 -4.21 -13.07
CA ALA A 12 12.69 -5.00 -14.26
C ALA A 12 12.66 -6.52 -13.96
N ALA A 13 13.27 -6.95 -12.85
CA ALA A 13 13.26 -8.34 -12.43
C ALA A 13 11.85 -8.83 -12.08
N ALA A 14 11.05 -8.03 -11.36
CA ALA A 14 9.67 -8.37 -11.04
C ALA A 14 8.81 -8.48 -12.31
N ASN A 15 8.96 -7.56 -13.26
CA ASN A 15 8.25 -7.61 -14.53
C ASN A 15 8.61 -8.86 -15.34
N HIS A 16 9.89 -9.21 -15.42
CA HIS A 16 10.31 -10.44 -16.10
C HIS A 16 9.74 -11.70 -15.41
N ALA A 17 9.76 -11.75 -14.09
CA ALA A 17 9.20 -12.86 -13.33
C ALA A 17 7.66 -12.98 -13.51
N LEU A 18 6.95 -11.86 -13.65
CA LEU A 18 5.52 -11.83 -13.93
C LEU A 18 5.18 -12.27 -15.36
N GLN A 19 6.08 -12.12 -16.33
CA GLN A 19 5.88 -12.71 -17.67
C GLN A 19 5.83 -14.24 -17.61
N LEU A 20 6.61 -14.85 -16.71
CA LEU A 20 6.65 -16.30 -16.51
C LEU A 20 5.55 -16.79 -15.56
N HIS A 21 5.21 -15.98 -14.55
CA HIS A 21 4.23 -16.31 -13.51
C HIS A 21 3.29 -15.13 -13.22
N PRO A 22 2.27 -14.89 -14.07
CA PRO A 22 1.47 -13.66 -14.04
C PRO A 22 0.68 -13.42 -12.74
N THR A 23 0.30 -14.49 -12.04
CA THR A 23 -0.52 -14.44 -10.82
C THR A 23 0.30 -14.69 -9.55
N SER A 24 1.63 -14.65 -9.65
CA SER A 24 2.49 -14.83 -8.49
C SER A 24 2.36 -13.63 -7.54
N LEU A 25 1.66 -13.84 -6.43
CA LEU A 25 1.53 -12.87 -5.34
C LEU A 25 2.87 -12.28 -4.90
N ARG A 26 3.92 -13.11 -4.89
CA ARG A 26 5.29 -12.66 -4.56
C ARG A 26 5.80 -11.61 -5.55
N PHE A 27 5.65 -11.85 -6.85
CA PHE A 27 6.19 -10.95 -7.87
C PHE A 27 5.31 -9.71 -8.07
N LEU A 28 3.98 -9.84 -7.90
CA LEU A 28 3.07 -8.69 -7.84
C LEU A 28 3.45 -7.75 -6.67
N TYR A 29 3.66 -8.31 -5.48
CA TYR A 29 4.09 -7.53 -4.32
C TYR A 29 5.46 -6.87 -4.56
N TRP A 30 6.45 -7.58 -5.12
CA TRP A 30 7.76 -6.99 -5.41
C TRP A 30 7.69 -5.87 -6.44
N LYS A 31 6.88 -6.03 -7.50
CA LYS A 31 6.63 -4.96 -8.47
C LYS A 31 6.07 -3.72 -7.77
N ALA A 32 5.06 -3.90 -6.92
CA ALA A 32 4.46 -2.81 -6.17
C ALA A 32 5.50 -2.09 -5.29
N ILE A 33 6.29 -2.82 -4.50
CA ILE A 33 7.32 -2.22 -3.64
C ILE A 33 8.37 -1.44 -4.45
N ALA A 34 8.81 -1.96 -5.60
CA ALA A 34 9.75 -1.26 -6.46
C ALA A 34 9.19 0.08 -6.97
N LEU A 35 7.91 0.12 -7.36
CA LEU A 35 7.22 1.32 -7.82
C LEU A 35 7.02 2.33 -6.68
N CYS A 36 6.60 1.87 -5.51
CA CYS A 36 6.45 2.74 -4.34
C CYS A 36 7.78 3.39 -3.93
N LEU A 37 8.90 2.67 -4.02
CA LEU A 37 10.25 3.20 -3.76
C LEU A 37 10.79 4.12 -4.87
N GLN A 38 10.13 4.16 -6.03
CA GLN A 38 10.41 5.12 -7.10
C GLN A 38 9.52 6.37 -7.01
N GLU A 39 8.64 6.44 -6.02
CA GLU A 39 7.62 7.50 -5.88
C GLU A 39 6.70 7.61 -7.11
N ASP A 40 6.57 6.52 -7.89
CA ASP A 40 5.54 6.40 -8.91
C ASP A 40 4.22 6.04 -8.22
N ASP A 41 3.51 7.07 -7.74
CA ASP A 41 2.25 6.92 -7.01
C ASP A 41 1.23 6.09 -7.79
N SER A 42 1.03 6.42 -9.07
CA SER A 42 0.11 5.71 -9.97
C SER A 42 0.47 4.24 -10.11
N GLY A 43 1.71 3.94 -10.49
CA GLY A 43 2.17 2.58 -10.69
C GLY A 43 2.18 1.78 -9.38
N CYS A 44 2.54 2.40 -8.26
CA CYS A 44 2.48 1.80 -6.93
C CYS A 44 1.05 1.39 -6.59
N ILE A 45 0.07 2.30 -6.71
CA ILE A 45 -1.34 2.02 -6.42
C ILE A 45 -1.87 0.89 -7.32
N GLU A 46 -1.65 0.98 -8.63
CA GLU A 46 -2.09 -0.06 -9.58
C GLU A 46 -1.49 -1.44 -9.29
N ALA A 47 -0.20 -1.49 -8.94
CA ALA A 47 0.46 -2.75 -8.63
C ALA A 47 0.02 -3.32 -7.26
N LEU A 48 -0.26 -2.47 -6.27
CA LEU A 48 -0.85 -2.88 -5.00
C LEU A 48 -2.27 -3.42 -5.21
N ASP A 49 -3.07 -2.80 -6.06
CA ASP A 49 -4.41 -3.26 -6.40
C ASP A 49 -4.40 -4.59 -7.14
N ALA A 50 -3.45 -4.79 -8.06
CA ALA A 50 -3.25 -6.08 -8.72
C ALA A 50 -2.91 -7.21 -7.73
N PHE A 51 -2.12 -6.92 -6.69
CA PHE A 51 -1.86 -7.87 -5.61
C PHE A 51 -3.13 -8.16 -4.80
N LEU A 52 -3.81 -7.10 -4.34
CA LEU A 52 -5.01 -7.20 -3.49
C LEU A 52 -6.17 -7.91 -4.18
N ALA A 53 -6.29 -7.81 -5.50
CA ALA A 53 -7.35 -8.46 -6.27
C ALA A 53 -7.31 -9.99 -6.23
N ILE A 54 -6.15 -10.59 -5.93
CA ILE A 54 -5.99 -12.05 -5.93
C ILE A 54 -5.44 -12.62 -4.61
N ALA A 55 -5.01 -11.75 -3.68
CA ALA A 55 -4.49 -12.18 -2.39
C ALA A 55 -5.63 -12.67 -1.48
N PRO A 56 -5.48 -13.82 -0.80
CA PRO A 56 -6.34 -14.17 0.31
C PRO A 56 -6.32 -13.07 1.40
N ASN A 57 -7.46 -12.83 2.05
CA ASN A 57 -7.58 -11.77 3.06
C ASN A 57 -6.59 -11.94 4.23
N ASP A 58 -6.23 -13.18 4.57
CA ASP A 58 -5.29 -13.52 5.63
C ASP A 58 -3.81 -13.49 5.17
N HIS A 59 -3.53 -13.14 3.91
CA HIS A 59 -2.17 -13.02 3.43
C HIS A 59 -1.44 -11.87 4.14
N ASN A 60 -0.24 -12.15 4.66
CA ASN A 60 0.53 -11.25 5.53
C ASN A 60 0.94 -9.88 4.93
N LYS A 61 0.65 -9.65 3.65
CA LYS A 61 0.98 -8.41 2.93
C LYS A 61 -0.24 -7.55 2.65
N VAL A 62 -1.46 -8.06 2.84
CA VAL A 62 -2.70 -7.30 2.62
C VAL A 62 -2.70 -6.01 3.45
N PRO A 63 -2.42 -6.01 4.77
CA PRO A 63 -2.42 -4.75 5.52
C PRO A 63 -1.32 -3.79 5.07
N SER A 64 -0.12 -4.30 4.79
CA SER A 64 0.97 -3.45 4.25
C SER A 64 0.63 -2.82 2.90
N CYS A 65 -0.18 -3.47 2.06
CA CYS A 65 -0.59 -2.91 0.79
C CYS A 65 -1.53 -1.72 1.00
N HIS A 66 -2.52 -1.88 1.89
CA HIS A 66 -3.43 -0.79 2.24
C HIS A 66 -2.72 0.38 2.93
N TYR A 67 -1.78 0.12 3.84
CA TYR A 67 -0.96 1.19 4.43
C TYR A 67 -0.15 1.95 3.39
N ARG A 68 0.47 1.25 2.43
CA ARG A 68 1.23 1.90 1.35
C ARG A 68 0.31 2.71 0.44
N LYS A 69 -0.87 2.19 0.07
CA LYS A 69 -1.88 2.98 -0.65
C LYS A 69 -2.21 4.27 0.10
N ALA A 70 -2.43 4.18 1.42
CA ALA A 70 -2.68 5.37 2.23
C ALA A 70 -1.51 6.37 2.13
N MET A 71 -0.25 5.93 2.28
CA MET A 71 0.91 6.83 2.14
C MET A 71 0.96 7.55 0.79
N HIS A 72 0.69 6.83 -0.30
CA HIS A 72 0.71 7.39 -1.67
C HIS A 72 -0.54 8.24 -2.02
N TYR A 73 -1.65 8.09 -1.29
CA TYR A 73 -2.77 9.05 -1.36
C TYR A 73 -2.51 10.31 -0.51
N GLY A 74 -1.89 10.14 0.66
CA GLY A 74 -1.59 11.22 1.61
C GLY A 74 -0.61 12.25 1.07
N SER A 75 0.32 11.87 0.19
CA SER A 75 1.25 12.79 -0.49
C SER A 75 0.56 13.76 -1.45
N ARG A 76 -0.72 13.52 -1.81
CA ARG A 76 -1.47 14.21 -2.87
C ARG A 76 -2.75 14.89 -2.38
N THR A 77 -2.95 15.06 -1.07
CA THR A 77 -4.15 15.70 -0.45
C THR A 77 -5.50 15.01 -0.71
N ASN A 78 -5.53 13.76 -1.19
CA ASN A 78 -6.80 13.04 -1.32
C ASN A 78 -7.19 12.42 0.01
N ASP A 79 -7.70 13.25 0.91
CA ASP A 79 -8.04 12.87 2.29
C ASP A 79 -9.05 11.71 2.32
N ALA A 80 -9.99 11.65 1.36
CA ALA A 80 -10.99 10.58 1.30
C ALA A 80 -10.38 9.22 0.95
N LEU A 81 -9.59 9.13 -0.12
CA LEU A 81 -8.92 7.87 -0.49
C LEU A 81 -7.86 7.47 0.53
N PHE A 82 -7.19 8.45 1.15
CA PHE A 82 -6.27 8.21 2.25
C PHE A 82 -6.97 7.57 3.45
N VAL A 83 -8.07 8.16 3.92
CA VAL A 83 -8.89 7.64 5.03
C VAL A 83 -9.40 6.24 4.71
N GLN A 84 -9.96 6.04 3.52
CA GLN A 84 -10.45 4.73 3.07
C GLN A 84 -9.34 3.67 3.07
N ALA A 85 -8.16 3.99 2.53
CA ALA A 85 -7.05 3.06 2.49
C ALA A 85 -6.49 2.74 3.88
N PHE A 86 -6.44 3.73 4.78
CA PHE A 86 -6.00 3.51 6.17
C PHE A 86 -6.98 2.62 6.95
N GLU A 87 -8.28 2.87 6.82
CA GLU A 87 -9.31 2.05 7.48
C GLU A 87 -9.28 0.61 6.96
N ALA A 88 -9.15 0.42 5.65
CA ALA A 88 -8.96 -0.91 5.05
C ALA A 88 -7.69 -1.59 5.57
N ALA A 89 -6.61 -0.84 5.83
CA ALA A 89 -5.40 -1.41 6.42
C ALA A 89 -5.67 -1.95 7.82
N VAL A 90 -6.28 -1.15 8.69
CA VAL A 90 -6.61 -1.53 10.08
C VAL A 90 -7.61 -2.69 10.09
N GLU A 91 -8.61 -2.70 9.22
CA GLU A 91 -9.55 -3.80 9.09
C GLU A 91 -8.84 -5.10 8.68
N SER A 92 -7.95 -5.01 7.68
CA SER A 92 -7.25 -6.19 7.16
C SER A 92 -6.33 -6.88 8.18
N GLU A 93 -5.91 -6.16 9.24
CA GLU A 93 -5.16 -6.73 10.36
C GLU A 93 -5.95 -7.78 11.13
N GLN A 94 -7.28 -7.66 11.16
CA GLN A 94 -8.16 -8.58 11.90
C GLN A 94 -8.21 -9.98 11.27
N TYR A 95 -7.92 -10.08 9.97
CA TYR A 95 -7.86 -11.37 9.26
C TYR A 95 -6.48 -12.03 9.35
N GLN A 96 -5.49 -11.38 9.97
CA GLN A 96 -4.13 -11.93 10.02
C GLN A 96 -4.04 -13.11 10.98
N LEU A 97 -3.27 -14.12 10.58
CA LEU A 97 -2.99 -15.28 11.43
C LEU A 97 -2.31 -14.83 12.74
N PRO A 98 -2.55 -15.52 13.87
CA PRO A 98 -2.00 -15.12 15.17
C PRO A 98 -0.47 -14.95 15.20
N CYS A 99 0.27 -15.66 14.35
CA CYS A 99 1.73 -15.56 14.25
C CYS A 99 2.23 -14.25 13.61
N PHE A 100 1.33 -13.47 12.98
CA PHE A 100 1.62 -12.13 12.44
C PHE A 100 1.08 -11.01 13.33
N LEU A 101 0.51 -11.33 14.51
CA LEU A 101 -0.07 -10.36 15.43
C LEU A 101 0.85 -10.09 16.65
N PRO A 102 0.90 -8.84 17.16
CA PRO A 102 0.26 -7.64 16.61
C PRO A 102 0.90 -7.24 15.28
N TYR A 103 0.09 -6.81 14.31
CA TYR A 103 0.60 -6.45 13.00
C TYR A 103 1.50 -5.21 13.09
N GLN A 104 2.71 -5.33 12.54
CA GLN A 104 3.70 -4.26 12.52
C GLN A 104 3.88 -3.73 11.11
N PHE A 105 3.70 -2.42 10.96
CA PHE A 105 4.00 -1.69 9.74
C PHE A 105 4.88 -0.48 10.09
N PRO A 106 5.99 -0.24 9.37
CA PRO A 106 6.81 0.95 9.58
C PRO A 106 5.95 2.21 9.47
N ASP A 107 6.17 3.19 10.35
CA ASP A 107 5.47 4.48 10.34
C ASP A 107 3.94 4.42 10.59
N LYS A 108 3.38 3.27 11.01
CA LYS A 108 1.95 3.14 11.32
C LYS A 108 1.40 4.24 12.24
N GLU A 109 2.15 4.60 13.28
CA GLU A 109 1.78 5.67 14.23
C GLU A 109 1.76 7.06 13.59
N PHE A 110 2.73 7.33 12.70
CA PHE A 110 2.79 8.57 11.96
C PHE A 110 1.60 8.66 11.00
N ILE A 111 1.34 7.61 10.22
CA ILE A 111 0.20 7.56 9.30
C ILE A 111 -1.13 7.70 10.08
N ARG A 112 -1.24 7.07 11.27
CA ARG A 112 -2.42 7.21 12.14
C ARG A 112 -2.64 8.66 12.60
N THR A 113 -1.57 9.39 12.88
CA THR A 113 -1.67 10.81 13.22
C THR A 113 -2.23 11.61 12.05
N CYS A 114 -1.72 11.38 10.83
CA CYS A 114 -2.26 11.98 9.61
C CYS A 114 -3.72 11.59 9.36
N TYR A 115 -4.10 10.33 9.59
CA TYR A 115 -5.48 9.84 9.48
C TYR A 115 -6.43 10.63 10.38
N ASN A 116 -6.08 10.84 11.64
CA ASN A 116 -6.93 11.60 12.56
C ASN A 116 -7.16 13.04 12.09
N ILE A 117 -6.17 13.67 11.45
CA ILE A 117 -6.29 15.02 10.90
C ILE A 117 -7.19 15.01 9.67
N ALA A 118 -6.94 14.11 8.71
CA ALA A 118 -7.71 13.99 7.48
C ALA A 118 -9.18 13.66 7.76
N LYS A 119 -9.44 12.73 8.67
CA LYS A 119 -10.81 12.33 9.05
C LYS A 119 -11.62 13.49 9.64
N ARG A 120 -11.03 14.24 10.58
CA ARG A 120 -11.69 15.44 11.15
C ARG A 120 -12.00 16.49 10.10
N LYS A 121 -11.07 16.69 9.14
CA LYS A 121 -11.28 17.64 8.05
C LYS A 121 -12.47 17.24 7.17
N LEU A 122 -12.60 15.95 6.83
CA LEU A 122 -13.75 15.43 6.07
C LEU A 122 -15.05 15.58 6.85
N GLU A 123 -15.08 15.16 8.12
CA GLU A 123 -16.25 15.29 9.00
C GLU A 123 -16.71 16.76 9.14
N SER A 124 -15.76 17.69 9.22
CA SER A 124 -16.07 19.12 9.26
C SER A 124 -16.60 19.66 7.94
N ALA A 125 -16.19 19.11 6.80
CA ALA A 125 -16.66 19.55 5.48
C ALA A 125 -18.11 19.09 5.22
N ASP A 126 -18.49 17.92 5.73
CA ASP A 126 -19.85 17.38 5.61
C ASP A 126 -20.87 18.13 6.48
N SER A 127 -20.43 18.77 7.57
CA SER A 127 -21.32 19.55 8.45
C SER A 127 -21.83 20.89 7.89
N PHE A 128 -21.38 21.28 6.69
CA PHE A 128 -21.81 22.51 6.01
C PHE A 128 -22.62 22.28 4.71
N ASN A 129 -22.95 21.02 4.40
CA ASN A 129 -23.84 20.62 3.30
C ASN A 129 -25.18 20.12 3.85
#